data_AF-D3FRB9-F1
#
_entry.id   AF-D3FRB9-F1
#
_cell.length_a   1.000
_cell.length_b   1.000
_cell.length_c   1.000
_cell.angle_alpha   90.00
_cell.angle_beta   90.00
_cell.angle_gamma   90.00
#
_symmetry.space_group_name_H-M   'P 1'
#
loop_
_entity.id
_entity.type
_entity.pdbx_description
1 polymer ?
#
loop_
_entity_poly.entity_id
_entity_poly.type
_entity_poly.pdbx_seq_one_letter_code
_entity_poly.pdbx_strand_id
1 'polypeptide(L)' 'MFKQPLLYSIIYVLLFCSYQFLLRDEITWMMNIFTGIWMFLFLHFIKWCRVPYDWNKHKK' A
#
# COMPACT_ATOMS: atom_id res chain seq x y z
N MET A 1 -6.69 10.09 8.63
CA MET A 1 -7.30 8.89 8.00
C MET A 1 -6.47 8.29 6.86
N PHE A 2 -5.88 9.10 5.97
CA PHE A 2 -5.06 8.63 4.83
C PHE A 2 -3.53 8.59 5.05
N LYS A 3 -3.00 9.30 6.07
CA LYS A 3 -1.55 9.48 6.25
C LYS A 3 -0.74 8.18 6.38
N GLN A 4 -1.22 7.20 7.16
CA GLN A 4 -0.55 5.92 7.36
C GLN A 4 -0.52 5.03 6.09
N PRO A 5 -1.66 4.72 5.44
CA PRO A 5 -1.64 3.88 4.23
C PRO A 5 -0.91 4.56 3.06
N LEU A 6 -0.95 5.89 2.97
CA LEU A 6 -0.19 6.64 1.96
C LEU A 6 1.32 6.55 2.21
N LEU A 7 1.77 6.67 3.46
CA LEU A 7 3.18 6.51 3.84
C LEU A 7 3.69 5.10 3.51
N TYR A 8 2.94 4.05 3.85
CA TYR A 8 3.32 2.68 3.53
C TYR A 8 3.41 2.42 2.02
N SER A 9 2.49 3.01 1.24
CA SER A 9 2.51 2.87 -0.22
C SER A 9 3.72 3.58 -0.84
N ILE A 10 4.09 4.76 -0.33
CA ILE A 10 5.29 5.49 -0.78
C ILE A 10 6.57 4.72 -0.43
N ILE A 11 6.69 4.22 0.81
CA ILE A 11 7.84 3.42 1.24
C ILE A 11 7.98 2.16 0.39
N TYR A 12 6.87 1.49 0.09
CA TYR A 12 6.87 0.31 -0.77
C TYR A 12 7.38 0.63 -2.18
N VAL A 13 6.88 1.71 -2.79
CA VAL A 13 7.34 2.16 -4.11
C VAL A 13 8.83 2.51 -4.10
N LEU A 14 9.32 3.19 -3.06
CA LEU A 14 10.74 3.52 -2.92
C LEU A 14 11.62 2.28 -2.82
N LEU A 15 11.27 1.30 -1.98
CA LEU A 15 12.00 0.06 -1.84
C LEU A 15 12.03 -0.74 -3.14
N PHE A 16 10.89 -0.83 -3.82
CA PHE A 16 10.78 -1.58 -5.08
C PHE A 16 11.54 -0.90 -6.22
N CYS A 17 11.55 0.44 -6.26
CA CYS A 17 12.33 1.21 -7.22
C CYS A 17 13.84 1.05 -6.96
N SER A 18 14.25 1.06 -5.69
CA SER A 18 15.65 0.82 -5.28
C SER A 18 16.12 -0.58 -5.67
N TYR A 19 15.26 -1.59 -5.45
CA TYR A 19 15.50 -2.97 -5.86
C TYR A 19 15.66 -3.10 -7.37
N GLN A 20 14.77 -2.50 -8.16
CA GLN A 20 14.89 -2.53 -9.62
C GLN A 20 16.13 -1.77 -10.12
N PHE A 21 16.47 -0.64 -9.51
CA PHE A 21 17.68 0.11 -9.87
C PHE A 21 18.97 -0.67 -9.62
N LEU A 22 19.01 -1.53 -8.60
CA LEU A 22 20.20 -2.31 -8.24
C LEU A 22 20.29 -3.66 -8.98
N LEU A 23 19.17 -4.25 -9.41
CA LEU A 23 19.11 -5.64 -9.89
C LEU A 23 18.51 -5.81 -11.29
N ARG A 24 18.04 -4.73 -11.93
CA ARG A 24 17.51 -4.77 -13.31
C ARG A 24 18.10 -3.65 -14.14
N ASP A 25 18.31 -3.92 -15.42
CA ASP A 25 18.78 -2.93 -16.40
C ASP A 25 17.74 -1.85 -16.69
N GLU A 26 16.45 -2.14 -16.47
CA GLU A 26 15.33 -1.22 -16.70
C GLU A 26 14.36 -1.14 -15.52
N ILE A 27 14.05 0.09 -15.11
CA ILE A 27 13.00 0.37 -14.13
C ILE A 27 11.64 0.35 -14.84
N THR A 28 10.76 -0.55 -14.40
CA THR A 28 9.41 -0.67 -14.94
C THR A 28 8.47 0.33 -14.25
N TRP A 29 8.66 1.63 -14.55
CA TRP A 29 7.98 2.74 -13.88
C TRP A 29 6.46 2.60 -13.82
N MET A 30 5.81 2.27 -14.94
CA MET A 30 4.36 2.06 -15.01
C MET A 30 3.90 0.96 -14.05
N MET A 31 4.61 -0.17 -14.03
CA MET A 31 4.28 -1.31 -13.17
C MET A 31 4.44 -0.95 -11.69
N ASN A 32 5.47 -0.18 -11.33
CA ASN A 32 5.71 0.27 -9.96
C ASN A 32 4.63 1.25 -9.48
N ILE A 33 4.23 2.21 -10.34
CA ILE A 33 3.17 3.18 -10.03
C ILE A 33 1.83 2.45 -9.85
N PHE A 34 1.46 1.55 -10.76
CA PHE A 34 0.23 0.77 -10.64
C PHE A 34 0.23 -0.08 -9.37
N THR A 35 1.36 -0.72 -9.04
CA THR A 35 1.48 -1.52 -7.82
C THR A 35 1.33 -0.66 -6.56
N GLY A 36 1.89 0.54 -6.54
CA GLY A 36 1.70 1.51 -5.46
C GLY A 36 0.23 1.92 -5.26
N ILE A 37 -0.49 2.18 -6.36
CA ILE A 37 -1.92 2.51 -6.34
C ILE A 37 -2.73 1.32 -5.81
N TRP A 38 -2.46 0.11 -6.30
CA TRP A 38 -3.12 -1.12 -5.84
C TRP A 38 -2.91 -1.36 -4.34
N MET A 39 -1.68 -1.18 -3.86
CA MET A 39 -1.35 -1.36 -2.45
C MET A 39 -2.05 -0.35 -1.54
N PHE A 40 -2.15 0.90 -1.99
CA PHE A 40 -2.93 1.93 -1.30
C PHE A 40 -4.41 1.55 -1.20
N LEU A 41 -5.02 1.14 -2.31
CA LEU A 41 -6.42 0.70 -2.35
C LEU A 41 -6.66 -0.51 -1.45
N PHE A 42 -5.75 -1.48 -1.47
CA PHE A 42 -5.85 -2.68 -0.65
C PHE A 42 -5.77 -2.38 0.86
N LEU A 43 -4.84 -1.52 1.27
CA LEU A 43 -4.74 -1.07 2.66
C LEU A 43 -5.99 -0.27 3.09
N HIS A 44 -6.55 0.53 2.18
CA HIS A 44 -7.79 1.25 2.44
C HIS A 44 -8.97 0.30 2.63
N PHE A 45 -9.06 -0.72 1.78
CA PHE A 45 -10.07 -1.76 1.87
C PHE A 45 -9.97 -2.54 3.18
N ILE A 46 -8.77 -2.99 3.58
CA ILE A 46 -8.56 -3.67 4.88
C ILE A 46 -9.02 -2.79 6.04
N LYS A 47 -8.66 -1.50 6.00
CA LYS A 47 -9.06 -0.56 7.05
C LYS A 47 -10.56 -0.38 7.10
N TRP A 48 -11.22 -0.31 5.94
CA TRP A 48 -12.67 -0.26 5.84
C TRP A 48 -13.33 -1.54 6.38
N CYS A 49 -12.79 -2.73 6.07
CA CYS A 49 -13.26 -4.00 6.63
C CYS A 49 -13.03 -4.14 8.14
N ARG A 50 -12.03 -3.46 8.72
CA ARG A 50 -11.83 -3.42 10.18
C ARG A 50 -12.91 -2.62 10.90
N VAL A 51 -13.52 -1.62 10.27
CA VAL A 51 -14.58 -0.81 10.90
C VAL A 51 -15.77 -1.66 11.37
N PRO A 52 -16.42 -2.50 10.54
CA PRO A 52 -17.50 -3.37 11.00
C PRO A 52 -17.02 -4.48 11.95
N TYR A 53 -15.75 -4.91 11.83
CA TYR A 53 -15.16 -5.87 12.77
C TYR A 53 -15.04 -5.28 14.19
N ASP A 54 -14.54 -4.05 14.32
CA ASP A 54 -14.46 -3.36 15.61
C ASP A 54 -15.84 -3.00 16.17
N TRP A 55 -16.83 -2.70 15.32
CA TRP A 55 -18.22 -2.50 15.75
C TRP A 55 -18.82 -3.74 16.45
N ASN A 56 -18.43 -4.95 16.03
CA ASN A 56 -18.83 -6.18 16.69
C ASN A 56 -18.02 -6.46 17.97
N LYS A 57 -16.80 -5.93 18.07
CA LYS A 57 -15.89 -6.17 19.20
C LYS A 57 -16.21 -5.30 20.42
N HIS A 58 -16.76 -4.11 20.20
CA HIS A 58 -17.19 -3.18 21.25
C HIS A 58 -18.67 -3.31 21.65
N LYS A 59 -19.38 -4.29 21.09
CA LYS A 59 -20.78 -4.62 21.45
C LYS A 59 -20.89 -5.47 22.74
N LYS A 60 -19.79 -5.68 23.45
CA LYS A 60 -19.71 -6.49 24.67
C LYS A 60 -19.48 -5.62 25.89
#